data_AF-A0A359DAP6-F1
#
_entry.id   AF-A0A359DAP6-F1
#
_cell.length_a   1.000
_cell.length_b   1.000
_cell.length_c   1.000
_cell.angle_alpha   90.00
_cell.angle_beta   90.00
_cell.angle_gamma   90.00
#
_symmetry.space_group_name_H-M   'P 1'
#
loop_
_entity.id
_entity.type
_entity.pdbx_description
1 polymer ?
#
loop_
_entity_poly.entity_id
_entity_poly.type
_entity_poly.pdbx_seq_one_letter_code
_entity_poly.pdbx_strand_id
1 'polypeptide(L)'
;SLNLYIAGASGKKLDVTYRMAWYRGLKTTYYLRALAATSTEKSTINTGKLNAVSSGGNDGLSAAPAKAPEVEMSAGPAPVPKACAIDEPDCEACQ
;
A
#
# COMPACT_ATOMS: atom_id res chain seq x y z
N SER A 1 -23.51 10.24 8.52
CA SER A 1 -22.62 9.12 8.83
C SER A 1 -21.37 9.66 9.51
N LEU A 2 -21.08 9.26 10.75
CA LEU A 2 -19.99 9.85 11.57
C LEU A 2 -18.72 9.00 11.51
N ASN A 3 -17.55 9.61 11.26
CA ASN A 3 -16.26 8.93 11.36
C ASN A 3 -15.73 8.96 12.81
N LEU A 4 -15.26 7.82 13.31
CA LEU A 4 -14.68 7.67 14.64
C LEU A 4 -13.15 7.62 14.57
N TYR A 5 -12.47 8.32 15.47
CA TYR A 5 -11.02 8.36 15.56
C TYR A 5 -10.58 7.94 16.96
N ILE A 6 -9.73 6.93 17.06
CA ILE A 6 -9.30 6.35 18.35
C ILE A 6 -7.78 6.15 18.37
N ALA A 7 -7.10 6.77 19.33
CA ALA A 7 -5.70 6.49 19.60
C ALA A 7 -5.56 5.26 20.50
N GLY A 8 -4.60 4.38 20.17
CA GLY A 8 -4.34 3.15 20.90
C GLY A 8 -5.52 2.19 20.82
N ALA A 9 -5.63 1.51 19.67
CA ALA A 9 -6.67 0.52 19.41
C ALA A 9 -6.65 -0.58 20.49
N SER A 10 -7.77 -0.76 21.19
CA SER A 10 -7.98 -1.88 22.10
C SER A 10 -9.44 -2.29 22.07
N GLY A 11 -9.72 -3.60 22.12
CA GLY A 11 -11.09 -4.11 22.03
C GLY A 11 -12.02 -3.51 23.07
N LYS A 12 -11.55 -3.35 24.31
CA LYS A 12 -12.32 -2.72 25.40
C LYS A 12 -12.70 -1.27 25.10
N LYS A 13 -11.79 -0.48 24.52
CA LYS A 13 -12.06 0.92 24.17
C LYS A 13 -13.07 1.03 23.03
N LEU A 14 -13.00 0.11 22.06
CA LEU A 14 -14.00 0.02 20.99
C LEU A 14 -15.39 -0.28 21.55
N ASP A 15 -15.52 -1.30 22.39
CA ASP A 15 -16.80 -1.70 23.00
C ASP A 15 -17.45 -0.54 23.78
N VAL A 16 -16.69 0.15 24.64
CA VAL A 16 -17.19 1.33 25.36
C VAL A 16 -17.64 2.44 24.41
N THR A 17 -16.89 2.69 23.33
CA THR A 17 -17.20 3.78 22.39
C THR A 17 -18.50 3.50 21.63
N TYR A 18 -18.68 2.27 21.15
CA TYR A 18 -19.90 1.88 20.43
C TYR A 18 -21.13 1.83 21.34
N ARG A 19 -20.98 1.33 22.58
CA ARG A 19 -22.07 1.41 23.58
C ARG A 19 -22.46 2.84 23.86
N MET A 20 -21.49 3.74 24.05
CA MET A 20 -21.76 5.17 24.26
C MET A 20 -22.48 5.81 23.07
N ALA A 21 -22.08 5.47 21.83
CA ALA A 21 -22.77 5.95 20.64
C ALA A 21 -24.25 5.51 20.63
N TRP A 22 -24.51 4.25 20.98
CA TRP A 22 -25.87 3.72 21.10
C TRP A 22 -26.69 4.42 22.19
N TYR A 23 -26.14 4.57 23.40
CA TYR A 23 -26.80 5.30 24.49
C TYR A 23 -27.11 6.76 24.14
N ARG A 24 -26.34 7.37 23.23
CA ARG A 24 -26.55 8.73 22.75
C ARG A 24 -27.46 8.82 21.52
N GLY A 25 -28.01 7.69 21.05
CA GLY A 25 -28.94 7.66 19.93
C GLY A 25 -28.29 7.91 18.56
N LEU A 26 -26.98 7.69 18.42
CA LEU A 26 -26.32 7.76 17.11
C LEU A 26 -26.80 6.62 16.21
N LYS A 27 -27.42 6.98 15.08
CA LYS A 27 -28.00 6.02 14.13
C LYS A 27 -26.93 5.30 13.29
N THR A 28 -25.88 6.00 12.87
CA THR A 28 -24.85 5.43 12.00
C THR A 28 -23.46 5.98 12.30
N THR A 29 -22.49 5.07 12.35
CA THR A 29 -21.05 5.35 12.26
C THR A 29 -20.57 4.90 10.89
N TYR A 30 -19.62 5.63 10.31
CA TYR A 30 -19.11 5.35 8.98
C TYR A 30 -17.79 4.57 9.06
N TYR A 31 -16.65 5.28 9.16
CA TYR A 31 -15.35 4.63 9.33
C TYR A 31 -14.82 4.76 10.75
N LEU A 32 -14.15 3.70 11.19
CA LEU A 32 -13.24 3.73 12.34
C LEU A 32 -11.81 3.95 11.83
N ARG A 33 -11.15 4.98 12.33
CA ARG A 33 -9.72 5.21 12.14
C ARG A 33 -9.03 5.08 13.48
N ALA A 34 -8.32 3.96 13.66
CA ALA A 34 -7.59 3.70 14.88
C ALA A 34 -6.09 3.75 14.64
N LEU A 35 -5.36 4.41 15.54
CA LEU A 35 -3.90 4.34 15.59
C LEU A 35 -3.48 3.22 16.55
N ALA A 36 -2.53 2.39 16.12
CA ALA A 36 -1.92 1.39 17.00
C ALA A 36 -1.18 2.08 18.16
N ALA A 37 -1.07 1.40 19.30
CA ALA A 37 -0.36 1.93 20.47
C ALA A 37 1.13 2.19 20.18
N THR A 38 1.70 1.41 19.27
CA THR A 38 3.03 1.61 18.71
C THR A 38 2.89 1.92 17.22
N SER A 39 3.37 3.07 16.80
CA SER A 39 3.52 3.41 15.38
C SER A 39 5.00 3.32 15.04
N THR A 40 5.33 2.66 13.94
CA THR A 40 6.70 2.68 13.40
C THR A 40 6.96 4.11 12.94
N GLU A 41 7.68 4.88 13.74
CA GLU A 41 8.12 6.21 13.34
C GLU A 41 8.94 6.07 12.05
N LYS A 42 8.46 6.73 11.00
CA LYS A 42 9.22 6.87 9.78
C LYS A 42 10.36 7.84 10.08
N SER A 43 11.54 7.30 10.35
CA SER A 43 12.78 8.08 10.49
C SER A 43 13.01 8.86 9.19
N THR A 44 12.53 10.09 9.11
CA THR A 44 12.88 11.00 8.03
C THR A 44 14.31 11.44 8.26
N ILE A 45 15.28 10.79 7.60
CA ILE A 45 16.41 11.55 7.11
C ILE A 45 15.80 12.65 6.23
N ASN A 46 16.11 13.89 6.57
CA ASN A 46 15.57 15.10 5.96
C ASN A 46 16.16 15.30 4.54
N THR A 47 15.86 14.38 3.63
CA THR A 47 16.22 14.48 2.21
C THR A 47 14.94 14.45 1.39
N GLY A 48 14.30 15.62 1.31
CA GLY A 48 13.14 15.89 0.44
C GLY A 48 13.52 15.88 -1.04
N LYS A 49 13.90 14.72 -1.59
CA LYS A 49 14.24 14.56 -3.01
C LYS A 49 13.76 13.23 -3.60
N LEU A 50 12.56 12.77 -3.25
CA LEU A 50 12.01 11.55 -3.85
C LEU A 50 11.30 11.79 -5.20
N ASN A 51 11.25 13.03 -5.70
CA ASN A 51 10.72 13.35 -7.03
C ASN A 51 11.45 14.57 -7.65
N ALA A 52 12.79 14.52 -7.71
CA ALA A 52 13.53 15.48 -8.53
C ALA A 52 13.67 14.91 -9.94
N VAL A 53 12.84 15.37 -10.88
CA VAL A 53 12.99 15.05 -12.31
C VAL A 53 13.92 16.11 -12.89
N SER A 54 15.16 15.75 -13.22
CA SER A 54 16.08 16.66 -13.91
C SER A 54 15.57 16.90 -15.33
N SER A 55 15.00 18.08 -15.60
CA SER A 55 14.82 18.55 -16.97
C SER A 55 16.19 18.96 -17.50
N GLY A 56 16.88 18.02 -18.15
CA GLY A 56 18.22 18.22 -18.69
C GLY A 56 18.24 19.36 -19.71
N GLY A 57 18.87 20.48 -19.32
CA GLY A 57 19.47 21.41 -20.25
C GLY A 57 20.73 20.78 -20.84
N ASN A 58 20.70 20.63 -22.16
CA ASN A 58 21.83 20.66 -23.08
C ASN A 58 23.18 21.16 -22.52
N ASP A 59 24.07 20.22 -22.21
CA ASP A 59 25.51 20.37 -22.46
C ASP A 59 26.10 18.99 -22.80
N GLY A 60 26.79 18.92 -23.93
CA GLY A 60 27.29 17.69 -24.51
C GLY A 60 28.47 17.10 -23.72
N LEU A 61 28.67 15.78 -23.89
CA LEU A 61 29.95 15.15 -24.24
C LEU A 61 29.75 13.63 -24.41
N SER A 62 30.36 13.08 -25.46
CA SER A 62 30.31 11.69 -25.92
C SER A 62 30.58 10.61 -24.87
N ALA A 63 29.84 9.50 -24.96
CA ALA A 63 30.37 8.15 -24.76
C ALA A 63 29.50 7.12 -25.50
N ALA A 64 30.11 6.39 -26.43
CA ALA A 64 29.48 5.36 -27.26
C ALA A 64 29.03 4.13 -26.45
N PRO A 65 27.94 3.43 -26.83
CA PRO A 65 27.69 2.08 -26.36
C PRO A 65 28.21 1.06 -27.38
N ALA A 66 29.13 0.23 -26.90
CA ALA A 66 29.57 -0.99 -27.54
C ALA A 66 28.45 -2.04 -27.53
N LYS A 67 28.28 -2.67 -28.70
CA LYS A 67 27.91 -4.07 -28.97
C LYS A 67 26.78 -4.73 -28.14
N ALA A 68 25.71 -5.06 -28.87
CA ALA A 68 24.62 -5.96 -28.48
C ALA A 68 25.12 -7.34 -28.02
N PRO A 69 24.27 -8.04 -27.25
CA PRO A 69 23.82 -9.34 -27.71
C PRO A 69 22.31 -9.34 -27.98
N GLU A 70 21.98 -9.94 -29.10
CA GLU A 70 20.65 -10.19 -29.62
C GLU A 70 19.92 -11.15 -28.65
N VAL A 71 18.77 -10.72 -28.13
CA VAL A 71 17.76 -11.65 -27.62
C VAL A 71 16.46 -11.27 -28.29
N GLU A 72 16.00 -12.20 -29.12
CA GLU A 72 14.81 -12.12 -29.95
C GLU A 72 13.58 -11.76 -29.11
N MET A 73 13.08 -10.54 -29.30
CA MET A 73 11.82 -10.08 -28.72
C MET A 73 10.67 -10.73 -29.50
N SER A 74 10.37 -11.99 -29.18
CA SER A 74 9.11 -12.61 -29.61
C SER A 74 7.95 -11.86 -28.95
N ALA A 75 7.11 -11.25 -29.78
CA ALA A 75 5.84 -10.66 -29.37
C ALA A 75 4.87 -11.79 -28.97
N GLY A 76 4.85 -12.13 -27.68
CA GLY A 76 3.90 -13.05 -27.07
C GLY A 76 3.43 -12.51 -25.71
N PRO A 77 2.19 -12.78 -25.29
CA PRO A 77 1.71 -12.39 -23.97
C PRO A 77 2.63 -12.94 -22.88
N ALA A 78 2.94 -12.11 -21.88
CA ALA A 78 3.67 -12.55 -20.68
C ALA A 78 2.96 -13.77 -20.06
N PRO A 79 3.70 -14.77 -19.54
CA PRO A 79 3.10 -15.95 -18.93
C PRO A 79 2.24 -15.52 -17.75
N VAL A 80 0.94 -15.79 -17.86
CA VAL A 80 -0.04 -15.58 -16.80
C VAL A 80 0.42 -16.42 -15.60
N PRO A 81 0.63 -15.84 -14.40
CA PRO A 81 0.89 -16.64 -13.23
C PRO A 81 -0.30 -17.60 -13.05
N LYS A 82 -0.02 -18.90 -12.95
CA LYS A 82 -1.05 -19.91 -12.69
C LYS A 82 -1.64 -19.66 -11.31
N ALA A 83 -2.61 -18.75 -11.24
CA ALA A 83 -3.51 -18.65 -10.10
C ALA A 83 -4.36 -19.91 -10.11
N CYS A 84 -4.31 -20.68 -9.01
CA CYS A 84 -5.20 -21.82 -8.85
C CYS A 84 -6.67 -21.36 -8.93
N ALA A 85 -7.54 -22.20 -9.46
CA ALA A 85 -8.98 -22.00 -9.34
C ALA A 85 -9.38 -22.06 -7.86
N ILE A 86 -10.27 -21.18 -7.44
CA ILE A 86 -10.71 -21.05 -6.03
C ILE A 86 -11.48 -22.28 -5.52
N ASP A 87 -11.96 -23.11 -6.44
CA ASP A 87 -12.77 -24.29 -6.16
C ASP A 87 -11.94 -25.58 -5.97
N GLU A 88 -10.61 -25.51 -6.07
CA GLU A 88 -9.71 -26.64 -5.85
C GLU A 88 -9.20 -26.65 -4.39
N PRO A 89 -9.57 -27.65 -3.58
CA PRO A 89 -9.32 -27.67 -2.13
C PRO A 89 -7.86 -27.94 -1.74
N ASP A 90 -6.99 -28.27 -2.69
CA ASP A 90 -5.56 -28.54 -2.48
C ASP A 90 -4.64 -27.34 -2.83
N CYS A 91 -5.19 -26.17 -3.18
CA CYS A 91 -4.34 -25.00 -3.42
C CYS A 91 -4.04 -24.21 -2.15
N GLU A 92 -2.75 -24.13 -1.82
CA GLU A 92 -2.09 -23.41 -0.71
C GLU A 92 -2.30 -21.87 -0.70
N ALA A 93 -3.31 -21.32 -1.40
CA ALA A 93 -3.68 -19.91 -1.31
C ALA A 93 -4.53 -19.58 -0.07
N CYS A 94 -4.95 -20.60 0.71
CA CYS A 94 -5.83 -20.48 1.87
C CYS A 94 -5.14 -20.85 3.20
N GLN A 95 -3.85 -20.57 3.36
CA GLN A 95 -3.21 -20.47 4.69
C GLN A 95 -3.05 -19.01 5.11
#